data_AF-T0YPE4-F1
#
_entry.id   AF-T0YPE4-F1
#
_cell.length_a   1.000
_cell.length_b   1.000
_cell.length_c   1.000
_cell.angle_alpha   90.00
_cell.angle_beta   90.00
_cell.angle_gamma   90.00
#
_symmetry.space_group_name_H-M   'P 1'
#
loop_
_entity.id
_entity.type
_entity.pdbx_description
1 polymer ?
#
loop_
_entity_poly.entity_id
_entity_poly.type
_entity_poly.pdbx_seq_one_letter_code
_entity_poly.pdbx_strand_id
1 'polypeptide(L)'
;ARPGSGFTLLFEALVMLLAKAMPMRDLSRLVGEHDTRLWRVVKHYGEDARAKADFSEVETLAVDETSSQRGHNYITLVAEPEKARILFATVGRDSATIVRFREDFEQHGGQADAVKEIALDMSAAFIKGMSETFAQAALVFDRFHATKLLTDAMDEVRRAEQRMQPVLKNSRYLWLRNAEDLRTDQITDLSELRSLHLKTARAYNLKMAFQDFYDQSPGRGRGLPSALVQLGHPKQAAARRQSRQDDPKALA
;
A
#
# COMPACT_ATOMS: atom_id res chain seq x y z
N ALA A 1 13.59 -30.99 -10.17
CA ALA A 1 14.33 -29.74 -9.94
C ALA A 1 14.80 -29.26 -11.29
N ARG A 2 15.02 -27.96 -11.43
CA ARG A 2 15.61 -27.43 -12.67
C ARG A 2 16.98 -28.07 -12.95
N PRO A 3 17.36 -28.28 -14.23
CA PRO A 3 18.67 -28.81 -14.57
C PRO A 3 19.80 -27.98 -13.95
N GLY A 4 20.80 -28.65 -13.36
CA GLY A 4 22.01 -28.00 -12.83
C GLY A 4 21.86 -27.25 -11.50
N SER A 5 20.74 -27.37 -10.78
CA SER A 5 20.59 -26.68 -9.48
C SER A 5 21.32 -27.34 -8.31
N GLY A 6 21.60 -28.64 -8.42
CA GLY A 6 22.17 -29.43 -7.33
C GLY A 6 21.19 -29.70 -6.18
N PHE A 7 19.88 -29.51 -6.40
CA PHE A 7 18.83 -29.78 -5.42
C PHE A 7 17.78 -30.76 -5.97
N THR A 8 17.04 -31.40 -5.08
CA THR A 8 15.88 -32.22 -5.46
C THR A 8 14.66 -31.32 -5.74
N LEU A 9 13.69 -31.82 -6.51
CA LEU A 9 12.46 -31.06 -6.80
C LEU A 9 11.73 -30.68 -5.50
N LEU A 10 11.66 -31.64 -4.56
CA LEU A 10 11.00 -31.45 -3.28
C LEU A 10 11.70 -30.38 -2.44
N PHE A 11 13.04 -30.34 -2.47
CA PHE A 11 13.79 -29.29 -1.78
C PHE A 11 13.52 -27.91 -2.40
N GLU A 12 13.53 -27.78 -3.73
CA GLU A 12 13.21 -26.51 -4.39
C GLU A 12 11.77 -26.05 -4.09
N ALA A 13 10.80 -26.97 -4.05
CA ALA A 13 9.43 -26.68 -3.67
C ALA A 13 9.32 -26.20 -2.20
N LEU A 14 10.05 -26.84 -1.28
CA LEU A 14 10.14 -26.42 0.12
C LEU A 14 10.74 -25.01 0.23
N VAL A 15 11.81 -24.72 -0.50
CA VAL A 15 12.43 -23.39 -0.54
C VAL A 15 11.43 -22.34 -1.02
N MET A 16 10.68 -22.62 -2.09
CA MET A 16 9.65 -21.70 -2.60
C MET A 16 8.54 -21.44 -1.57
N LEU A 17 8.10 -22.47 -0.84
CA LEU A 17 7.10 -22.33 0.22
C LEU A 17 7.62 -21.47 1.38
N LEU A 18 8.83 -21.75 1.86
CA LEU A 18 9.43 -21.03 2.97
C LEU A 18 9.79 -19.57 2.60
N ALA A 19 10.27 -19.33 1.38
CA ALA A 19 10.66 -17.98 0.92
C ALA A 19 9.48 -17.00 0.92
N LYS A 20 8.25 -17.51 0.80
CA LYS A 20 7.02 -16.71 0.92
C LYS A 20 6.67 -16.37 2.38
N ALA A 21 7.11 -17.19 3.33
CA ALA A 21 6.70 -17.12 4.73
C ALA A 21 7.74 -16.42 5.63
N MET A 22 9.03 -16.46 5.27
CA MET A 22 10.10 -15.96 6.13
C MET A 22 11.24 -15.28 5.36
N PRO A 23 12.05 -14.43 6.03
CA PRO A 23 13.23 -13.82 5.41
C PRO A 23 14.24 -14.86 4.92
N MET A 24 14.91 -14.55 3.79
CA MET A 24 15.89 -15.45 3.18
C MET A 24 17.01 -15.88 4.15
N ARG A 25 17.44 -14.98 5.03
CA ARG A 25 18.46 -15.26 6.05
C ARG A 25 18.03 -16.33 7.04
N ASP A 26 16.74 -16.35 7.40
CA ASP A 26 16.23 -17.31 8.39
C ASP A 26 15.96 -18.65 7.69
N LEU A 27 15.48 -18.60 6.44
CA LEU A 27 15.36 -19.77 5.57
C LEU A 27 16.71 -20.46 5.36
N SER A 28 17.76 -19.70 5.05
CA SER A 28 19.09 -20.25 4.76
C SER A 28 19.69 -20.96 5.95
N ARG A 29 19.53 -20.40 7.16
CA ARG A 29 19.88 -21.06 8.42
C ARG A 29 19.06 -22.32 8.69
N LEU A 30 17.75 -22.27 8.42
CA LEU A 30 16.84 -23.39 8.67
C LEU A 30 17.18 -24.60 7.79
N VAL A 31 17.47 -24.38 6.51
CA VAL A 31 17.77 -25.47 5.56
C VAL A 31 19.26 -25.80 5.45
N GLY A 32 20.12 -25.04 6.13
CA GLY A 32 21.57 -25.25 6.14
C GLY A 32 22.28 -24.94 4.81
N GLU A 33 21.78 -23.97 4.04
CA GLU A 33 22.32 -23.62 2.71
C GLU A 33 22.69 -22.14 2.60
N HIS A 34 23.49 -21.80 1.60
CA HIS A 34 23.83 -20.41 1.32
C HIS A 34 22.68 -19.66 0.62
N ASP A 35 22.37 -18.46 1.11
CA ASP A 35 21.32 -17.57 0.58
C ASP A 35 21.42 -17.37 -0.95
N THR A 36 22.64 -17.28 -1.49
CA THR A 36 22.87 -17.10 -2.93
C THR A 36 22.37 -18.27 -3.77
N ARG A 37 22.47 -19.51 -3.28
CA ARG A 37 21.93 -20.69 -3.97
C ARG A 37 20.40 -20.70 -3.94
N LEU A 38 19.83 -20.34 -2.80
CA LEU A 38 18.39 -20.25 -2.58
C LEU A 38 17.74 -19.15 -3.43
N TRP A 39 18.38 -17.98 -3.51
CA TRP A 39 17.96 -16.90 -4.42
C TRP A 39 17.93 -17.32 -5.88
N ARG A 40 18.86 -18.17 -6.34
CA ARG A 40 18.81 -18.68 -7.71
C ARG A 40 17.55 -19.52 -7.93
N VAL A 41 17.10 -20.29 -6.94
CA VAL A 41 15.86 -21.10 -7.03
C VAL A 41 14.65 -20.18 -7.15
N VAL A 42 14.54 -19.20 -6.24
CA VAL A 42 13.45 -18.21 -6.26
C VAL A 42 13.41 -17.44 -7.57
N LYS A 43 14.57 -16.97 -8.05
CA LYS A 43 14.68 -16.20 -9.29
C LYS A 43 14.19 -17.01 -10.49
N HIS A 44 14.62 -18.27 -10.62
CA HIS A 44 14.21 -19.12 -11.74
C HIS A 44 12.70 -19.35 -11.78
N TYR A 45 12.10 -19.73 -10.65
CA TYR A 45 10.65 -19.94 -10.62
C TYR A 45 9.86 -18.63 -10.74
N GLY A 46 10.44 -17.51 -10.28
CA GLY A 46 9.88 -16.18 -10.50
C GLY A 46 9.89 -15.79 -11.98
N GLU A 47 10.99 -16.02 -12.70
CA GLU A 47 11.12 -15.78 -14.14
C GLU A 47 10.18 -16.69 -14.95
N ASP A 48 10.08 -17.97 -14.60
CA ASP A 48 9.16 -18.92 -15.22
C ASP A 48 7.68 -18.52 -15.02
N ALA A 49 7.33 -18.04 -13.82
CA ALA A 49 5.98 -17.56 -13.52
C ALA A 49 5.70 -16.25 -14.27
N ARG A 50 6.69 -15.35 -14.35
CA ARG A 50 6.61 -14.10 -15.09
C ARG A 50 6.38 -14.33 -16.58
N ALA A 51 7.12 -15.23 -17.20
CA ALA A 51 6.98 -15.57 -18.62
C ALA A 51 5.58 -16.14 -18.98
N LYS A 52 4.84 -16.63 -17.98
CA LYS A 52 3.48 -17.17 -18.13
C LYS A 52 2.40 -16.21 -17.62
N ALA A 53 2.78 -15.00 -17.19
CA ALA A 53 1.83 -14.04 -16.67
C ALA A 53 0.92 -13.54 -17.78
N ASP A 54 -0.37 -13.43 -17.47
CA ASP A 54 -1.41 -12.94 -18.36
C ASP A 54 -2.17 -11.79 -17.67
N PHE A 55 -2.22 -10.66 -18.38
CA PHE A 55 -2.81 -9.40 -17.94
C PHE A 55 -4.05 -9.01 -18.76
N SER A 56 -4.54 -9.88 -19.64
CA SER A 56 -5.71 -9.63 -20.50
C SER A 56 -7.00 -9.27 -19.76
N GLU A 57 -7.16 -9.76 -18.52
CA GLU A 57 -8.33 -9.48 -17.67
C GLU A 57 -8.11 -8.35 -16.66
N VAL A 58 -6.99 -7.63 -16.73
CA VAL A 58 -6.69 -6.59 -15.73
C VAL A 58 -7.50 -5.32 -16.04
N GLU A 59 -8.47 -5.03 -15.18
CA GLU A 59 -9.31 -3.82 -15.28
C GLU A 59 -8.94 -2.76 -14.22
N THR A 60 -8.26 -3.15 -13.14
CA THR A 60 -7.89 -2.25 -12.04
C THR A 60 -6.40 -2.31 -11.73
N LEU A 61 -5.80 -1.15 -11.53
CA LEU A 61 -4.40 -1.01 -11.17
C LEU A 61 -4.26 -0.27 -9.84
N ALA A 62 -3.23 -0.61 -9.07
CA ALA A 62 -2.75 0.17 -7.95
C ALA A 62 -1.27 0.47 -8.15
N VAL A 63 -0.88 1.73 -8.01
CA VAL A 63 0.49 2.19 -8.20
C VAL A 63 1.00 2.88 -6.96
N ASP A 64 2.16 2.42 -6.49
CA ASP A 64 2.79 2.93 -5.28
C ASP A 64 4.29 3.16 -5.49
N GLU A 65 4.83 4.14 -4.77
CA GLU A 65 6.26 4.47 -4.72
C GLU A 65 6.82 4.05 -3.36
N THR A 66 7.76 3.11 -3.34
CA THR A 66 8.51 2.77 -2.12
C THR A 66 9.97 3.17 -2.25
N SER A 67 10.51 3.85 -1.24
CA SER A 67 11.95 4.11 -1.15
C SER A 67 12.70 2.81 -0.81
N SER A 68 13.64 2.39 -1.65
CA SER A 68 14.38 1.15 -1.42
C SER A 68 15.52 1.30 -0.40
N GLN A 69 16.11 2.49 -0.25
CA GLN A 69 17.14 2.85 0.76
C GLN A 69 17.18 4.38 1.03
N ARG A 70 17.93 4.81 2.06
CA ARG A 70 18.27 6.24 2.27
C ARG A 70 19.03 6.77 1.03
N GLY A 71 18.47 7.77 0.34
CA GLY A 71 19.14 8.47 -0.77
C GLY A 71 18.51 8.30 -2.15
N HIS A 72 17.22 8.63 -2.31
CA HIS A 72 16.55 8.84 -3.60
C HIS A 72 16.46 7.64 -4.58
N ASN A 73 16.54 6.41 -4.09
CA ASN A 73 16.22 5.23 -4.90
C ASN A 73 14.74 4.86 -4.72
N TYR A 74 13.89 5.33 -5.62
CA TYR A 74 12.46 5.00 -5.65
C TYR A 74 12.23 3.74 -6.48
N ILE A 75 11.40 2.84 -5.97
CA ILE A 75 10.86 1.70 -6.73
C ILE A 75 9.38 2.00 -6.95
N THR A 76 8.95 1.97 -8.22
CA THR A 76 7.54 1.96 -8.58
C THR A 76 7.05 0.53 -8.59
N LEU A 77 5.95 0.29 -7.89
CA LEU A 77 5.22 -0.97 -7.88
C LEU A 77 3.88 -0.76 -8.55
N VAL A 78 3.54 -1.63 -9.48
CA VAL A 78 2.20 -1.70 -10.08
C VAL A 78 1.58 -3.05 -9.75
N ALA A 79 0.38 -3.03 -9.20
CA ALA A 79 -0.33 -4.19 -8.71
C ALA A 79 -1.76 -4.25 -9.26
N GLU A 80 -2.31 -5.46 -9.28
CA GLU A 80 -3.75 -5.69 -9.46
C GLU A 80 -4.37 -5.91 -8.07
N PRO A 81 -5.19 -4.97 -7.57
CA PRO A 81 -5.78 -5.05 -6.24
C PRO A 81 -6.61 -6.31 -6.05
N GLU A 82 -7.45 -6.64 -7.03
CA GLU A 82 -8.46 -7.70 -6.94
C GLU A 82 -7.85 -9.09 -6.78
N LYS A 83 -6.79 -9.38 -7.56
CA LYS A 83 -6.05 -10.64 -7.50
C LYS A 83 -4.88 -10.60 -6.51
N ALA A 84 -4.67 -9.46 -5.83
CA ALA A 84 -3.57 -9.22 -4.89
C ALA A 84 -2.20 -9.65 -5.44
N ARG A 85 -1.90 -9.29 -6.69
CA ARG A 85 -0.65 -9.64 -7.37
C ARG A 85 0.10 -8.41 -7.86
N ILE A 86 1.42 -8.47 -7.81
CA ILE A 86 2.30 -7.47 -8.43
C ILE A 86 2.37 -7.77 -9.92
N LEU A 87 2.08 -6.77 -10.75
CA LEU A 87 2.17 -6.83 -12.20
C LEU A 87 3.53 -6.35 -12.69
N PHE A 88 4.11 -5.35 -12.03
CA PHE A 88 5.37 -4.75 -12.44
C PHE A 88 6.10 -4.11 -11.26
N ALA A 89 7.43 -4.15 -11.28
CA ALA A 89 8.28 -3.48 -10.32
C ALA A 89 9.54 -2.94 -11.02
N THR A 90 9.79 -1.64 -10.93
CA THR A 90 10.96 -1.02 -11.57
C THR A 90 11.53 0.12 -10.75
N VAL A 91 12.80 0.42 -10.97
CA VAL A 91 13.46 1.59 -10.36
C VAL A 91 13.05 2.86 -11.11
N GLY A 92 12.89 3.95 -10.37
CA GLY A 92 12.49 5.25 -10.90
C GLY A 92 11.03 5.57 -10.57
N ARG A 93 10.64 6.81 -10.87
CA ARG A 93 9.31 7.37 -10.56
C ARG A 93 8.85 8.41 -11.60
N ASP A 94 9.44 8.35 -12.78
CA ASP A 94 9.23 9.33 -13.84
C ASP A 94 8.27 8.80 -14.92
N SER A 95 7.97 9.64 -15.90
CA SER A 95 7.14 9.26 -17.05
C SER A 95 7.72 8.05 -17.80
N ALA A 96 9.06 7.92 -17.86
CA ALA A 96 9.69 6.77 -18.49
C ALA A 96 9.37 5.45 -17.77
N THR A 97 9.23 5.46 -16.44
CA THR A 97 8.74 4.29 -15.69
C THR A 97 7.35 3.87 -16.13
N ILE A 98 6.43 4.80 -16.35
CA ILE A 98 5.05 4.49 -16.78
C ILE A 98 5.04 3.92 -18.20
N VAL A 99 5.85 4.47 -19.10
CA VAL A 99 6.00 3.94 -20.47
C VAL A 99 6.52 2.51 -20.44
N ARG A 100 7.56 2.21 -19.66
CA ARG A 100 8.08 0.84 -19.50
C ARG A 100 7.02 -0.11 -18.95
N PHE A 101 6.20 0.35 -18.00
CA PHE A 101 5.09 -0.45 -17.49
C PHE A 101 4.05 -0.72 -18.57
N ARG A 102 3.65 0.28 -19.35
CA ARG A 102 2.69 0.10 -20.45
C ARG A 102 3.17 -0.95 -21.45
N GLU A 103 4.41 -0.82 -21.91
CA GLU A 103 5.01 -1.76 -22.86
C GLU A 103 5.01 -3.20 -22.32
N ASP A 104 5.41 -3.36 -21.06
CA ASP A 104 5.37 -4.66 -20.38
C ASP A 104 3.94 -5.19 -20.20
N PHE A 105 3.00 -4.31 -19.86
CA PHE A 105 1.59 -4.66 -19.67
C PHE A 105 0.97 -5.20 -20.96
N GLU A 106 1.22 -4.53 -22.08
CA GLU A 106 0.77 -4.94 -23.42
C GLU A 106 1.47 -6.25 -23.88
N GLN A 107 2.75 -6.44 -23.57
CA GLN A 107 3.47 -7.69 -23.86
C GLN A 107 2.88 -8.92 -23.17
N HIS A 108 2.28 -8.74 -21.99
CA HIS A 108 1.58 -9.80 -21.25
C HIS A 108 0.08 -9.83 -21.56
N GLY A 109 -0.36 -9.23 -22.67
CA GLY A 109 -1.74 -9.30 -23.16
C GLY A 109 -2.70 -8.28 -22.55
N GLY A 110 -2.24 -7.40 -21.66
CA GLY A 110 -3.03 -6.33 -21.10
C GLY A 110 -3.41 -5.27 -22.14
N GLN A 111 -4.56 -4.63 -21.95
CA GLN A 111 -5.04 -3.56 -22.84
C GLN A 111 -5.26 -2.29 -22.03
N ALA A 112 -4.58 -1.20 -22.40
CA ALA A 112 -4.68 0.07 -21.65
C ALA A 112 -6.12 0.59 -21.58
N ASP A 113 -6.91 0.40 -22.65
CA ASP A 113 -8.31 0.81 -22.73
C ASP A 113 -9.26 -0.07 -21.90
N ALA A 114 -8.83 -1.27 -21.50
CA ALA A 114 -9.59 -2.15 -20.61
C ALA A 114 -9.44 -1.76 -19.13
N VAL A 115 -8.41 -0.97 -18.79
CA VAL A 115 -8.21 -0.46 -17.44
C VAL A 115 -9.26 0.62 -17.15
N LYS A 116 -10.11 0.36 -16.16
CA LYS A 116 -11.21 1.23 -15.75
C LYS A 116 -10.80 2.15 -14.61
N GLU A 117 -9.93 1.68 -13.72
CA GLU A 117 -9.57 2.42 -12.52
C GLU A 117 -8.09 2.22 -12.16
N ILE A 118 -7.47 3.32 -11.72
CA ILE A 118 -6.08 3.33 -11.28
C ILE A 118 -6.03 4.02 -9.93
N ALA A 119 -5.71 3.26 -8.89
CA ALA A 119 -5.38 3.80 -7.58
C ALA A 119 -3.92 4.25 -7.54
N LEU A 120 -3.68 5.47 -7.08
CA LEU A 120 -2.32 6.03 -6.97
C LEU A 120 -2.21 7.05 -5.83
N ASP A 121 -0.98 7.37 -5.45
CA ASP A 121 -0.66 8.56 -4.66
C ASP A 121 -0.84 9.85 -5.50
N MET A 122 -1.00 11.00 -4.83
CA MET A 122 -1.19 12.32 -5.41
C MET A 122 0.09 12.93 -6.04
N SER A 123 1.04 12.09 -6.48
CA SER A 123 2.25 12.52 -7.17
C SER A 123 1.89 13.08 -8.55
N ALA A 124 2.21 14.36 -8.80
CA ALA A 124 1.89 15.03 -10.07
C ALA A 124 2.49 14.30 -11.29
N ALA A 125 3.65 13.66 -11.13
CA ALA A 125 4.28 12.88 -12.18
C ALA A 125 3.46 11.63 -12.53
N PHE A 126 2.92 10.92 -11.52
CA PHE A 126 2.07 9.75 -11.72
C PHE A 126 0.69 10.11 -12.25
N ILE A 127 0.06 11.16 -11.71
CA ILE A 127 -1.23 11.65 -12.21
C ILE A 127 -1.11 11.92 -13.71
N LYS A 128 -0.10 12.69 -14.10
CA LYS A 128 0.15 12.99 -15.51
C LYS A 128 0.45 11.72 -16.31
N GLY A 129 1.45 10.94 -15.91
CA GLY A 129 1.88 9.75 -16.65
C GLY A 129 0.76 8.72 -16.83
N MET A 130 -0.01 8.43 -15.77
CA MET A 130 -1.12 7.49 -15.83
C MET A 130 -2.29 8.04 -16.64
N SER A 131 -2.63 9.34 -16.50
CA SER A 131 -3.70 9.95 -17.30
C SER A 131 -3.41 9.97 -18.81
N GLU A 132 -2.15 10.18 -19.19
CA GLU A 132 -1.73 10.16 -20.60
C GLU A 132 -1.66 8.73 -21.17
N THR A 133 -1.30 7.75 -20.32
CA THR A 133 -1.10 6.36 -20.72
C THR A 133 -2.41 5.54 -20.75
N PHE A 134 -3.29 5.79 -19.78
CA PHE A 134 -4.55 5.07 -19.54
C PHE A 134 -5.72 6.05 -19.56
N ALA A 135 -5.98 6.65 -20.73
CA ALA A 135 -6.92 7.77 -20.85
C ALA A 135 -8.39 7.45 -20.50
N GLN A 136 -8.79 6.18 -20.54
CA GLN A 136 -10.15 5.73 -20.17
C GLN A 136 -10.29 5.44 -18.67
N ALA A 137 -9.19 5.37 -17.93
CA ALA A 137 -9.22 4.98 -16.54
C ALA A 137 -9.56 6.16 -15.62
N ALA A 138 -10.43 5.94 -14.65
CA ALA A 138 -10.63 6.86 -13.55
C ALA A 138 -9.44 6.79 -12.58
N LEU A 139 -8.87 7.96 -12.26
CA LEU A 139 -7.85 8.06 -11.23
C LEU A 139 -8.50 8.10 -9.85
N VAL A 140 -8.07 7.19 -8.98
CA VAL A 140 -8.54 7.04 -7.62
C VAL A 140 -7.41 7.38 -6.67
N PHE A 141 -7.61 8.36 -5.79
CA PHE A 141 -6.60 8.72 -4.80
C PHE A 141 -6.76 7.87 -3.54
N ASP A 142 -5.63 7.33 -3.08
CA ASP A 142 -5.60 6.55 -1.85
C ASP A 142 -6.00 7.40 -0.61
N ARG A 143 -6.92 6.85 0.18
CA ARG A 143 -7.40 7.39 1.45
C ARG A 143 -6.26 7.72 2.40
N PHE A 144 -5.22 6.89 2.47
CA PHE A 144 -4.11 7.10 3.40
C PHE A 144 -3.39 8.42 3.10
N HIS A 145 -3.05 8.66 1.83
CA HIS A 145 -2.36 9.86 1.38
C HIS A 145 -3.23 11.12 1.57
N ALA A 146 -4.52 11.04 1.23
CA ALA A 146 -5.45 12.16 1.45
C ALA A 146 -5.63 12.48 2.94
N THR A 147 -5.78 11.45 3.79
CA THR A 147 -5.87 11.61 5.25
C THR A 147 -4.58 12.18 5.84
N LYS A 148 -3.42 11.78 5.31
CA LYS A 148 -2.11 12.30 5.71
C LYS A 148 -2.00 13.80 5.41
N LEU A 149 -2.38 14.26 4.22
CA LEU A 149 -2.38 15.68 3.87
C LEU A 149 -3.23 16.52 4.85
N LEU A 150 -4.45 16.06 5.16
CA LEU A 150 -5.31 16.77 6.12
C LEU A 150 -4.73 16.77 7.53
N THR A 151 -4.11 15.66 7.92
CA THR A 151 -3.46 15.53 9.23
C THR A 151 -2.26 16.47 9.35
N ASP A 152 -1.45 16.58 8.29
CA ASP A 152 -0.31 17.49 8.23
C ASP A 152 -0.77 18.96 8.24
N ALA A 153 -1.78 19.32 7.43
CA ALA A 153 -2.38 20.65 7.43
C ALA A 153 -2.97 21.04 8.81
N MET A 154 -3.64 20.11 9.48
CA MET A 154 -4.14 20.31 10.84
C MET A 154 -2.99 20.52 11.84
N ASP A 155 -1.89 19.77 11.72
CA ASP A 155 -0.71 19.98 12.59
C ASP A 155 -0.01 21.31 12.30
N GLU A 156 -0.01 21.80 11.07
CA GLU A 156 0.48 23.14 10.73
C GLU A 156 -0.36 24.24 11.42
N VAL A 157 -1.69 24.12 11.36
CA VAL A 157 -2.60 25.03 12.09
C VAL A 157 -2.30 25.00 13.59
N ARG A 158 -2.14 23.80 14.16
CA ARG A 158 -1.78 23.62 15.57
C ARG A 158 -0.45 24.28 15.92
N ARG A 159 0.59 24.06 15.11
CA ARG A 159 1.92 24.67 15.31
C ARG A 159 1.86 26.19 15.28
N ALA A 160 1.10 26.75 14.34
CA ALA A 160 0.93 28.20 14.23
C ALA A 160 0.16 28.77 15.43
N GLU A 161 -0.94 28.13 15.84
CA GLU A 161 -1.79 28.58 16.93
C GLU A 161 -1.15 28.40 18.31
N GLN A 162 -0.38 27.32 18.52
CA GLN A 162 0.32 27.03 19.78
C GLN A 162 1.22 28.20 20.24
N ARG A 163 1.76 28.99 19.31
CA ARG A 163 2.60 30.17 19.64
C ARG A 163 1.84 31.22 20.47
N MET A 164 0.53 31.29 20.29
CA MET A 164 -0.36 32.25 20.97
C MET A 164 -1.24 31.57 22.03
N GLN A 165 -1.41 30.25 21.96
CA GLN A 165 -2.28 29.46 22.84
C GLN A 165 -1.48 28.36 23.55
N PRO A 166 -0.95 28.63 24.76
CA PRO A 166 -0.13 27.69 25.52
C PRO A 166 -0.85 26.35 25.84
N VAL A 167 -2.19 26.36 25.90
CA VAL A 167 -3.01 25.16 26.12
C VAL A 167 -2.79 24.08 25.05
N LEU A 168 -2.30 24.44 23.86
CA LEU A 168 -1.96 23.48 22.80
C LEU A 168 -0.58 22.82 22.98
N LYS A 169 0.22 23.21 23.98
CA LYS A 169 1.52 22.60 24.25
C LYS A 169 1.32 21.14 24.64
N ASN A 170 2.14 20.25 24.10
CA ASN A 170 2.06 18.79 24.30
C ASN A 170 0.76 18.11 23.83
N SER A 171 -0.15 18.83 23.15
CA SER A 171 -1.42 18.27 22.65
C SER A 171 -1.30 17.50 21.33
N ARG A 172 -0.13 17.50 20.65
CA ARG A 172 0.07 16.96 19.29
C ARG A 172 -0.60 15.60 19.07
N TYR A 173 -0.30 14.63 19.94
CA TYR A 173 -0.77 13.26 19.76
C TYR A 173 -2.26 13.06 20.07
N LEU A 174 -2.91 14.00 20.75
CA LEU A 174 -4.37 14.00 20.94
C LEU A 174 -5.09 14.21 19.60
N TRP A 175 -4.52 15.03 18.71
CA TRP A 175 -5.11 15.36 17.41
C TRP A 175 -4.75 14.36 16.29
N LEU A 176 -3.56 13.73 16.38
CA LEU A 176 -3.05 12.86 15.33
C LEU A 176 -3.64 11.44 15.37
N ARG A 177 -3.89 10.90 16.58
CA ARG A 177 -4.36 9.52 16.74
C ARG A 177 -5.85 9.40 16.42
N ASN A 178 -6.28 8.21 16.05
CA ASN A 178 -7.70 7.91 15.89
C ASN A 178 -8.36 7.86 17.28
N ALA A 179 -9.64 8.21 17.37
CA ALA A 179 -10.36 8.24 18.64
C ALA A 179 -10.34 6.87 19.36
N GLU A 180 -10.39 5.78 18.60
CA GLU A 180 -10.29 4.40 19.08
C GLU A 180 -8.93 4.03 19.72
N ASP A 181 -7.85 4.76 19.38
CA ASP A 181 -6.50 4.50 19.89
C ASP A 181 -6.16 5.37 21.11
N LEU A 182 -7.07 6.27 21.51
CA LEU A 182 -6.91 7.16 22.66
C LEU A 182 -7.35 6.47 23.96
N ARG A 183 -6.60 6.74 25.04
CA ARG A 183 -7.01 6.34 26.38
C ARG A 183 -8.11 7.26 26.92
N THR A 184 -8.83 6.82 27.95
CA THR A 184 -9.94 7.58 28.56
C THR A 184 -9.54 8.99 29.02
N ASP A 185 -8.36 9.15 29.62
CA ASP A 185 -7.79 10.46 30.00
C ASP A 185 -7.60 11.36 28.78
N GLN A 186 -7.03 10.81 27.70
CA GLN A 186 -6.77 11.53 26.47
C GLN A 186 -8.06 11.94 25.73
N ILE A 187 -9.13 11.14 25.86
CA ILE A 187 -10.45 11.46 25.30
C ILE A 187 -11.02 12.69 26.01
N THR A 188 -10.93 12.74 27.34
CA THR A 188 -11.36 13.89 28.14
C THR A 188 -10.57 15.13 27.78
N ASP A 189 -9.24 15.05 27.76
CA ASP A 189 -8.36 16.17 27.38
C ASP A 189 -8.69 16.70 25.97
N LEU A 190 -8.91 15.79 25.01
CA LEU A 190 -9.29 16.17 23.65
C LEU A 190 -10.66 16.84 23.62
N SER A 191 -11.63 16.36 24.40
CA SER A 191 -12.97 16.96 24.50
C SER A 191 -12.91 18.39 25.06
N GLU A 192 -12.14 18.60 26.12
CA GLU A 192 -11.91 19.93 26.70
C GLU A 192 -11.30 20.88 25.67
N LEU A 193 -10.23 20.45 24.99
CA LEU A 193 -9.59 21.24 23.93
C LEU A 193 -10.54 21.54 22.76
N ARG A 194 -11.40 20.59 22.38
CA ARG A 194 -12.39 20.78 21.31
C ARG A 194 -13.51 21.75 21.68
N SER A 195 -13.79 21.92 22.97
CA SER A 195 -14.80 22.88 23.46
C SER A 195 -14.35 24.34 23.39
N LEU A 196 -13.03 24.57 23.26
CA LEU A 196 -12.46 25.90 23.10
C LEU A 196 -12.60 26.42 21.67
N HIS A 197 -12.58 27.75 21.50
CA HIS A 197 -12.62 28.40 20.18
C HIS A 197 -11.28 28.37 19.43
N LEU A 198 -10.64 27.21 19.40
CA LEU A 198 -9.34 27.00 18.75
C LEU A 198 -9.51 26.75 17.24
N LYS A 199 -8.65 27.35 16.43
CA LYS A 199 -8.50 27.03 15.00
C LYS A 199 -8.11 25.56 14.82
N THR A 200 -7.29 25.02 15.73
CA THR A 200 -6.89 23.61 15.77
C THR A 200 -8.10 22.70 15.94
N ALA A 201 -9.03 23.02 16.86
CA ALA A 201 -10.24 22.25 17.06
C ALA A 201 -11.14 22.25 15.80
N ARG A 202 -11.25 23.40 15.13
CA ARG A 202 -11.95 23.50 13.83
C ARG A 202 -11.29 22.65 12.75
N ALA A 203 -9.96 22.72 12.61
CA ALA A 203 -9.20 21.93 11.64
C ALA A 203 -9.34 20.43 11.91
N TYR A 204 -9.31 20.01 13.17
CA TYR A 204 -9.55 18.63 13.58
C TYR A 204 -10.96 18.16 13.19
N ASN A 205 -12.00 18.97 13.44
CA ASN A 205 -13.36 18.61 13.04
C ASN A 205 -13.49 18.47 11.51
N LEU A 206 -12.79 19.28 10.71
CA LEU A 206 -12.74 19.12 9.26
C LEU A 206 -12.05 17.81 8.83
N LYS A 207 -10.93 17.46 9.47
CA LYS A 207 -10.27 16.15 9.28
C LYS A 207 -11.24 15.00 9.60
N MET A 208 -11.95 15.07 10.73
CA MET A 208 -12.91 14.04 11.12
C MET A 208 -14.06 13.91 10.13
N ALA A 209 -14.67 15.04 9.72
CA ALA A 209 -15.73 15.03 8.71
C ALA A 209 -15.28 14.44 7.37
N PHE A 210 -14.02 14.65 6.97
CA PHE A 210 -13.45 14.02 5.80
C PHE A 210 -13.27 12.50 5.98
N GLN A 211 -12.82 12.04 7.14
CA GLN A 211 -12.73 10.60 7.42
C GLN A 211 -14.12 9.95 7.40
N ASP A 212 -15.11 10.58 8.02
CA ASP A 212 -16.50 10.14 8.02
C ASP A 212 -17.07 10.05 6.60
N PHE A 213 -16.68 10.97 5.69
CA PHE A 213 -17.04 10.90 4.28
C PHE A 213 -16.53 9.63 3.58
N TYR A 214 -15.31 9.19 3.89
CA TYR A 214 -14.76 7.94 3.35
C TYR A 214 -15.38 6.68 3.98
N ASP A 215 -15.86 6.76 5.21
CA ASP A 215 -16.48 5.63 5.92
C ASP A 215 -17.98 5.45 5.58
N GLN A 216 -18.57 6.38 4.83
CA GLN A 216 -19.91 6.20 4.27
C GLN A 216 -19.89 5.05 3.24
N SER A 217 -20.75 4.04 3.45
CA SER A 217 -20.95 2.99 2.44
C SER A 217 -21.38 3.62 1.12
N PRO A 218 -20.77 3.23 -0.02
CA PRO A 218 -21.13 3.80 -1.31
C PRO A 218 -22.60 3.49 -1.60
N GLY A 219 -23.45 4.50 -1.49
CA GLY A 219 -24.86 4.37 -1.81
C GLY A 219 -25.03 4.14 -3.31
N ARG A 220 -25.27 2.89 -3.74
CA ARG A 220 -25.81 2.43 -5.06
C ARG A 220 -25.35 3.11 -6.37
N GLY A 221 -24.34 3.98 -6.36
CA GLY A 221 -23.79 4.64 -7.53
C GLY A 221 -22.29 4.42 -7.54
N ARG A 222 -21.81 3.63 -8.51
CA ARG A 222 -20.40 3.34 -8.84
C ARG A 222 -19.43 3.62 -7.68
N GLY A 223 -19.50 2.76 -6.66
CA GLY A 223 -18.51 2.79 -5.59
C GLY A 223 -17.17 2.31 -6.11
N LEU A 224 -16.09 2.82 -5.53
CA LEU A 224 -14.77 2.22 -5.68
C LEU A 224 -14.88 0.72 -5.35
N PRO A 225 -14.29 -0.19 -6.15
CA PRO A 225 -14.23 -1.60 -5.84
C PRO A 225 -13.74 -1.77 -4.40
N SER A 226 -14.38 -2.66 -3.65
CA SER A 226 -14.04 -2.93 -2.25
C SER A 226 -12.53 -3.20 -2.03
N ALA A 227 -11.83 -3.66 -3.08
CA ALA A 227 -10.38 -3.88 -3.07
C ALA A 227 -9.56 -2.57 -3.01
N LEU A 228 -10.01 -1.48 -3.65
CA LEU A 228 -9.34 -0.17 -3.59
C LEU A 228 -9.56 0.52 -2.23
N VAL A 229 -10.73 0.31 -1.61
CA VAL A 229 -11.00 0.76 -0.24
C VAL A 229 -10.12 0.01 0.78
N GLN A 230 -9.87 -1.28 0.55
CA GLN A 230 -9.04 -2.13 1.43
C GLN A 230 -7.54 -1.81 1.36
N LEU A 231 -7.02 -1.35 0.24
CA LEU A 231 -5.62 -0.90 0.13
C LEU A 231 -5.31 0.30 1.05
N GLY A 232 -6.31 1.14 1.36
CA GLY A 232 -6.19 2.27 2.29
C GLY A 232 -6.35 1.93 3.79
N HIS A 233 -6.53 0.65 4.16
CA HIS A 233 -6.66 0.21 5.56
C HIS A 233 -5.34 -0.41 6.09
N PRO A 234 -4.46 0.37 6.78
CA PRO A 234 -3.22 -0.17 7.35
C PRO A 234 -3.45 -1.26 8.41
N LYS A 235 -4.64 -1.33 9.02
CA LYS A 235 -4.96 -2.31 10.09
C LYS A 235 -5.40 -3.69 9.56
N GLN A 236 -5.89 -3.84 8.32
CA GLN A 236 -6.37 -5.14 7.81
C GLN A 236 -5.26 -6.04 7.23
N ALA A 237 -4.17 -5.46 6.72
CA ALA A 237 -2.99 -6.21 6.31
C ALA A 237 -2.29 -6.91 7.51
N ALA A 238 -2.36 -6.31 8.71
CA ALA A 238 -1.86 -6.90 9.95
C ALA A 238 -2.80 -7.98 10.51
N ALA A 239 -4.11 -7.78 10.45
CA ALA A 239 -5.10 -8.76 10.95
C ALA A 239 -5.07 -10.09 10.19
N ARG A 240 -4.79 -10.08 8.86
CA ARG A 240 -4.60 -11.31 8.07
C ARG A 240 -3.34 -12.11 8.42
N ARG A 241 -2.33 -11.49 9.07
CA ARG A 241 -1.15 -12.19 9.59
C ARG A 241 -1.43 -12.91 10.91
N GLN A 242 -2.26 -12.33 11.78
CA GLN A 242 -2.60 -12.93 13.08
C GLN A 242 -3.72 -13.98 12.99
N SER A 243 -4.74 -13.78 12.15
CA SER A 243 -5.85 -14.74 12.04
C SER A 243 -5.46 -16.08 11.39
N ARG A 244 -4.30 -16.18 10.74
CA ARG A 244 -3.74 -17.45 10.21
C ARG A 244 -2.85 -18.19 11.21
N GLN A 245 -2.43 -17.55 12.29
CA GLN A 245 -1.63 -18.19 13.35
C GLN A 245 -2.50 -18.90 14.39
N ASP A 246 -3.76 -18.52 14.53
CA ASP A 246 -4.65 -19.00 15.60
C ASP A 246 -5.69 -20.04 15.14
N ASP A 247 -5.63 -20.55 13.91
CA ASP A 247 -6.53 -21.61 13.43
C ASP A 247 -5.83 -22.98 13.34
N PRO A 248 -5.87 -23.81 14.40
CA PRO A 248 -5.24 -25.13 14.43
C PRO A 248 -5.91 -26.17 13.51
N LYS A 249 -6.86 -25.78 12.65
CA LYS A 249 -7.54 -26.68 11.71
C LYS A 249 -7.21 -26.48 10.23
N ALA A 250 -6.28 -25.58 9.89
CA ALA A 250 -5.88 -25.35 8.49
C ALA A 250 -4.70 -26.22 7.98
N LEU A 251 -4.31 -27.25 8.73
CA LEU A 251 -3.34 -28.27 8.32
C LEU A 251 -4.01 -29.65 8.29
N ALA A 252 -4.83 -29.84 7.26
CA ALA A 252 -5.22 -31.14 6.70
C ALA A 252 -5.21 -31.01 5.18
#